data_AF-A0A1G1BZI5-F1
#
_entry.id   AF-A0A1G1BZI5-F1
#
_cell.length_a   1.000
_cell.length_b   1.000
_cell.length_c   1.000
_cell.angle_alpha   90.00
_cell.angle_beta   90.00
_cell.angle_gamma   90.00
#
_symmetry.space_group_name_H-M   'P 1'
#
loop_
_entity.id
_entity.type
_entity.pdbx_description
1 polymer ?
#
loop_
_entity_poly.entity_id
_entity_poly.type
_entity_poly.pdbx_seq_one_letter_code
_entity_poly.pdbx_strand_id
1 'polypeptide(L)'
;MEYAVSEPTLDPVHKAAVEVEVSDVLGECPTVIAGKKYVVRGKYVCRGRAIARLCLSCHGRNMGQPVEVWDGERKFEVTAIPMDVTSGQERVLNLQMFGKDGRDLGVRLRFDLKKVKPE
;
A
#
# COMPACT_ATOMS: atom_id res chain seq x y z
N MET A 1 3.22 -14.66 6.89
CA MET A 1 4.03 -13.50 7.33
C MET A 1 3.08 -12.57 8.05
N GLU A 2 3.37 -12.20 9.30
CA GLU A 2 2.52 -11.27 10.05
C GLU A 2 2.97 -9.84 9.78
N TYR A 3 2.02 -8.95 9.51
CA TYR A 3 2.24 -7.52 9.30
C TYR A 3 1.47 -6.73 10.35
N ALA A 4 2.06 -5.66 10.84
CA ALA A 4 1.34 -4.68 11.65
C ALA A 4 0.86 -3.54 10.75
N VAL A 5 -0.37 -3.11 10.94
CA VAL A 5 -0.93 -1.94 10.26
C VAL A 5 -0.84 -0.75 11.21
N SER A 6 -0.10 0.29 10.83
CA SER A 6 0.01 1.53 11.64
C SER A 6 -0.89 2.64 11.10
N GLU A 7 -1.09 3.70 11.91
CA GLU A 7 -1.98 4.80 11.55
C GLU A 7 -1.57 5.53 10.25
N PRO A 8 -2.54 5.94 9.42
CA PRO A 8 -2.29 6.63 8.15
C PRO A 8 -1.85 8.08 8.35
N THR A 9 -1.16 8.63 7.35
CA THR A 9 -0.75 10.05 7.30
C THR A 9 -1.59 10.88 6.34
N LEU A 10 -2.86 10.50 6.12
CA LEU A 10 -3.80 11.22 5.26
C LEU A 10 -4.58 12.28 5.99
N ASP A 11 -4.94 13.34 5.28
CA ASP A 11 -5.91 14.31 5.79
C ASP A 11 -7.29 13.64 6.00
N PRO A 12 -8.12 14.20 6.91
CA PRO A 12 -9.40 13.60 7.28
C PRO A 12 -10.39 13.45 6.12
N VAL A 13 -10.34 14.34 5.11
CA VAL A 13 -11.29 14.34 4.00
C VAL A 13 -11.06 13.11 3.12
N HIS A 14 -9.81 12.86 2.73
CA HIS A 14 -9.48 11.69 1.92
C HIS A 14 -9.56 10.39 2.72
N LYS A 15 -9.33 10.42 4.04
CA LYS A 15 -9.54 9.28 4.92
C LYS A 15 -11.01 8.82 4.94
N ALA A 16 -11.96 9.76 4.90
CA ALA A 16 -13.40 9.46 4.85
C ALA A 16 -13.88 9.05 3.44
N ALA A 17 -13.17 9.49 2.39
CA ALA A 17 -13.53 9.17 1.00
C ALA A 17 -13.27 7.70 0.65
N VAL A 18 -12.25 7.06 1.23
CA VAL A 18 -11.94 5.64 0.97
C VAL A 18 -11.68 4.88 2.26
N GLU A 19 -12.52 3.89 2.54
CA GLU A 19 -12.32 2.86 3.54
C GLU A 19 -11.58 1.68 2.90
N VAL A 20 -10.58 1.11 3.59
CA VAL A 20 -9.80 -0.02 3.09
C VAL A 20 -9.75 -1.11 4.16
N GLU A 21 -10.05 -2.33 3.76
CA GLU A 21 -9.88 -3.55 4.55
C GLU A 21 -8.88 -4.44 3.82
N VAL A 22 -7.80 -4.82 4.50
CA VAL A 22 -6.75 -5.66 3.92
C VAL A 22 -6.99 -7.10 4.32
N SER A 23 -7.08 -8.00 3.34
CA SER A 23 -7.18 -9.44 3.58
C SER A 23 -5.80 -10.07 3.74
N ASP A 24 -4.87 -9.71 2.83
CA ASP A 24 -3.57 -10.35 2.75
C ASP A 24 -2.48 -9.36 2.37
N VAL A 25 -1.30 -9.55 2.97
CA VAL A 25 -0.04 -8.94 2.53
C VAL A 25 0.92 -10.09 2.26
N LEU A 26 1.24 -10.28 0.99
CA LEU A 26 2.14 -11.33 0.53
C LEU A 26 3.47 -10.69 0.14
N GLY A 27 4.55 -11.12 0.77
CA GLY A 27 5.91 -10.76 0.38
C GLY A 27 6.75 -12.02 0.25
N GLU A 28 7.65 -12.03 -0.73
CA GLU A 28 8.64 -13.12 -0.84
C GLU A 28 9.64 -13.13 0.33
N CYS A 29 9.80 -12.01 1.02
CA CYS A 29 10.84 -11.82 2.04
C CYS A 29 10.30 -11.03 3.24
N PRO A 30 10.81 -11.29 4.47
CA PRO A 30 10.37 -10.64 5.71
C PRO A 30 10.75 -9.16 5.83
N THR A 31 11.49 -8.66 4.86
CA THR A 31 11.85 -7.25 4.66
C THR A 31 11.73 -6.96 3.16
N VAL A 32 11.60 -5.68 2.80
CA VAL A 32 11.66 -5.14 1.46
C VAL A 32 13.06 -5.38 0.87
N ILE A 33 13.14 -6.11 -0.24
CA ILE A 33 14.37 -6.40 -0.96
C ILE A 33 14.19 -5.97 -2.41
N ALA A 34 15.23 -5.36 -2.98
CA ALA A 34 15.23 -4.96 -4.38
C ALA A 34 14.97 -6.17 -5.31
N GLY A 35 14.11 -5.99 -6.30
CA GLY A 35 13.70 -7.01 -7.26
C GLY A 35 12.67 -8.02 -6.73
N LYS A 36 12.28 -7.97 -5.45
CA LYS A 36 11.29 -8.89 -4.87
C LYS A 36 9.87 -8.36 -5.00
N LYS A 37 8.91 -9.26 -5.27
CA LYS A 37 7.51 -8.87 -5.41
C LYS A 37 6.81 -8.86 -4.05
N TYR A 38 6.03 -7.80 -3.83
CA TYR A 38 5.10 -7.65 -2.72
C TYR A 38 3.71 -7.39 -3.28
N VAL A 39 2.70 -7.94 -2.63
CA VAL A 39 1.30 -7.88 -3.05
C VAL A 39 0.44 -7.57 -1.83
N VAL A 40 -0.45 -6.59 -1.95
CA VAL A 40 -1.48 -6.30 -0.96
C VAL A 40 -2.84 -6.51 -1.58
N ARG A 41 -3.67 -7.31 -0.92
CA ARG A 41 -5.03 -7.64 -1.35
C ARG A 41 -6.03 -7.21 -0.31
N GLY A 42 -7.23 -6.89 -0.77
CA GLY A 42 -8.32 -6.60 0.13
C GLY A 42 -9.53 -6.06 -0.58
N LYS A 43 -10.28 -5.24 0.14
CA LYS A 43 -11.43 -4.51 -0.33
C LYS A 43 -11.30 -3.04 0.01
N TYR A 44 -11.94 -2.20 -0.80
CA TYR A 44 -12.16 -0.82 -0.45
C TYR A 44 -13.62 -0.45 -0.67
N VAL A 45 -14.07 0.58 0.04
CA VAL A 45 -15.32 1.30 -0.22
C VAL A 45 -14.94 2.74 -0.53
N CYS A 46 -15.16 3.17 -1.78
CA CYS A 46 -14.91 4.53 -2.22
C CYS A 46 -16.21 5.33 -2.32
N ARG A 47 -16.24 6.50 -1.68
CA ARG A 47 -17.33 7.46 -1.70
C ARG A 47 -16.83 8.77 -2.30
N GLY A 48 -17.10 8.98 -3.58
CA GLY A 48 -16.81 10.22 -4.26
C GLY A 48 -15.55 10.16 -5.12
N ARG A 49 -15.52 11.06 -6.11
CA ARG A 49 -14.62 10.97 -7.27
C ARG A 49 -13.22 11.56 -7.05
N ALA A 50 -12.75 11.70 -5.81
CA ALA A 50 -11.48 12.36 -5.52
C ALA A 50 -10.26 11.47 -5.79
N ILE A 51 -10.41 10.16 -5.65
CA ILE A 51 -9.29 9.21 -5.70
C ILE A 51 -9.32 8.44 -7.03
N ALA A 52 -8.16 8.33 -7.68
CA ALA A 52 -8.01 7.67 -8.96
C ALA A 52 -7.36 6.29 -8.84
N ARG A 53 -6.37 6.15 -7.95
CA ARG A 53 -5.61 4.91 -7.84
C ARG A 53 -4.99 4.68 -6.47
N LEU A 54 -4.79 3.41 -6.13
CA LEU A 54 -3.96 2.93 -5.04
C LEU A 54 -2.63 2.42 -5.60
N CYS A 55 -1.54 2.81 -4.97
CA CYS A 55 -0.19 2.35 -5.31
C CYS A 55 0.46 1.74 -4.07
N LEU A 56 1.18 0.64 -4.25
CA LEU A 56 2.04 0.11 -3.19
C LEU A 56 3.43 0.67 -3.39
N SER A 57 4.01 1.26 -2.35
CA SER A 57 5.35 1.83 -2.39
C SER A 57 6.16 1.42 -1.18
N CYS A 58 7.47 1.52 -1.34
CA CYS A 58 8.45 1.49 -0.27
C CYS A 58 9.32 2.73 -0.38
N HIS A 59 10.15 3.02 0.62
CA HIS A 59 11.13 4.08 0.49
C HIS A 59 12.14 3.75 -0.62
N GLY A 60 12.21 4.62 -1.62
CA GLY A 60 13.04 4.44 -2.82
C GLY A 60 12.22 4.36 -4.10
N ARG A 61 12.85 3.93 -5.19
CA ARG A 61 12.16 3.67 -6.47
C ARG A 61 11.51 2.30 -6.41
N ASN A 62 10.29 2.21 -6.90
CA ASN A 62 9.56 0.96 -7.05
C ASN A 62 8.91 0.91 -8.44
N MET A 63 8.79 -0.30 -8.97
CA MET A 63 7.90 -0.62 -10.07
C MET A 63 6.71 -1.38 -9.51
N GLY A 64 5.53 -1.20 -10.06
CA GLY A 64 4.34 -1.87 -9.55
C GLY A 64 3.15 -1.62 -10.42
N GLN A 65 2.10 -2.41 -10.21
CA GLN A 65 0.83 -2.18 -10.88
C GLN A 65 -0.10 -1.43 -9.92
N PRO A 66 -0.38 -0.14 -10.18
CA PRO A 66 -1.39 0.58 -9.44
C PRO A 66 -2.77 0.00 -9.73
N VAL A 67 -3.67 0.11 -8.76
CA VAL A 67 -5.08 -0.27 -8.93
C VAL A 67 -5.91 0.99 -9.12
N GLU A 68 -6.70 1.03 -10.17
CA GLU A 68 -7.70 2.09 -10.34
C GLU A 68 -8.83 1.96 -9.30
N VAL A 69 -9.19 3.11 -8.74
CA VAL A 69 -10.25 3.23 -7.75
C VAL A 69 -11.52 3.75 -8.42
N TRP A 70 -12.61 3.03 -8.18
CA TRP A 70 -13.94 3.37 -8.68
C TRP A 70 -14.87 3.57 -7.50
N ASP A 71 -15.93 4.36 -7.68
CA ASP A 71 -16.96 4.49 -6.65
C ASP A 71 -17.59 3.12 -6.31
N GLY A 72 -17.91 2.92 -5.02
CA GLY A 72 -18.51 1.70 -4.48
C GLY A 72 -17.55 0.75 -3.77
N GLU A 73 -18.04 -0.45 -3.43
CA GLU A 73 -17.23 -1.52 -2.83
C GLU A 73 -16.58 -2.37 -3.93
N ARG A 74 -15.25 -2.53 -3.87
CA ARG A 74 -14.52 -3.39 -4.80
C ARG A 74 -13.36 -4.10 -4.13
N LYS A 75 -13.00 -5.25 -4.68
CA LYS A 75 -11.75 -5.94 -4.35
C LYS A 75 -10.58 -5.27 -5.08
N PHE A 76 -9.41 -5.30 -4.47
CA PHE A 76 -8.18 -4.83 -5.08
C PHE A 76 -7.01 -5.80 -4.87
N GLU A 77 -6.06 -5.76 -5.79
CA GLU A 77 -4.74 -6.37 -5.67
C GLU A 77 -3.72 -5.37 -6.21
N VAL A 78 -2.89 -4.81 -5.32
CA VAL A 78 -1.83 -3.86 -5.70
C VAL A 78 -0.46 -4.49 -5.47
N THR A 79 0.47 -4.22 -6.38
CA THR A 79 1.80 -4.85 -6.36
C THR A 79 2.90 -3.82 -6.31
N ALA A 80 4.03 -4.19 -5.68
CA ALA A 80 5.28 -3.44 -5.70
C ALA A 80 6.46 -4.39 -5.90
N ILE A 81 7.44 -3.92 -6.68
CA ILE A 81 8.75 -4.49 -6.94
C ILE A 81 9.73 -3.33 -6.68
N PRO A 82 10.32 -3.27 -5.48
CA PRO A 82 11.32 -2.27 -5.15
C PRO A 82 12.50 -2.37 -6.12
N MET A 83 12.93 -1.26 -6.68
CA MET A 83 14.11 -1.20 -7.54
C MET A 83 15.35 -0.83 -6.72
N ASP A 84 15.18 0.06 -5.75
CA ASP A 84 16.19 0.46 -4.79
C ASP A 84 15.61 0.37 -3.38
N VAL A 85 16.43 -0.02 -2.41
CA VAL A 85 16.03 -0.08 -1.00
C VAL A 85 17.05 0.68 -0.16
N THR A 86 16.59 1.67 0.59
CA THR A 86 17.45 2.42 1.53
C THR A 86 17.62 1.64 2.83
N SER A 87 18.86 1.52 3.30
CA SER A 87 19.21 0.85 4.55
C SER A 87 18.43 1.43 5.73
N GLY A 88 17.82 0.57 6.55
CA GLY A 88 17.00 0.94 7.70
C GLY A 88 15.52 1.23 7.39
N GLN A 89 15.12 1.23 6.12
CA GLN A 89 13.72 1.41 5.70
C GLN A 89 13.13 0.16 5.02
N GLU A 90 13.79 -0.99 5.17
CA GLU A 90 13.40 -2.26 4.55
C GLU A 90 12.20 -2.92 5.24
N ARG A 91 11.58 -2.25 6.22
CA ARG A 91 10.50 -2.85 7.02
C ARG A 91 9.15 -2.26 6.73
N VAL A 92 9.04 -1.36 5.76
CA VAL A 92 7.82 -0.58 5.55
C VAL A 92 7.35 -0.69 4.10
N LEU A 93 6.09 -1.09 3.94
CA LEU A 93 5.33 -0.91 2.71
C LEU A 93 4.20 0.08 2.97
N ASN A 94 3.96 0.99 2.04
CA ASN A 94 2.91 2.01 2.11
C ASN A 94 1.90 1.78 1.00
N LEU A 95 0.62 1.75 1.34
CA LEU A 95 -0.46 1.91 0.39
C LEU A 95 -0.72 3.40 0.20
N GLN A 96 -0.21 3.99 -0.87
CA GLN A 96 -0.43 5.39 -1.23
C GLN A 96 -1.70 5.57 -2.05
N MET A 97 -2.29 6.76 -1.96
CA MET A 97 -3.43 7.17 -2.78
C MET A 97 -3.05 8.32 -3.69
N PHE A 98 -3.56 8.29 -4.91
CA PHE A 98 -3.40 9.39 -5.86
C PHE A 98 -4.75 9.91 -6.32
N GLY A 99 -4.84 11.23 -6.45
CA GLY A 99 -6.00 11.92 -6.99
C GLY A 99 -6.12 11.77 -8.51
N LYS A 100 -7.26 12.19 -9.07
CA LYS A 100 -7.50 12.21 -10.52
C LYS A 100 -6.61 13.17 -11.30
N ASP A 101 -6.06 14.15 -10.62
CA ASP A 101 -5.05 15.08 -11.14
C ASP A 101 -3.62 14.52 -11.03
N GLY A 102 -3.46 13.26 -10.57
CA GLY A 102 -2.17 12.60 -10.41
C GLY A 102 -1.40 13.01 -9.16
N ARG A 103 -1.94 13.88 -8.30
CA ARG A 103 -1.27 14.27 -7.04
C ARG A 103 -1.26 13.11 -6.04
N ASP A 104 -0.14 12.95 -5.34
CA ASP A 104 -0.07 12.07 -4.16
C ASP A 104 -0.89 12.70 -3.03
N LEU A 105 -1.85 11.94 -2.52
CA LEU A 105 -2.72 12.34 -1.41
C LEU A 105 -2.18 11.82 -0.07
N GLY A 106 -1.16 10.98 -0.07
CA GLY A 106 -0.50 10.43 1.11
C GLY A 106 -0.73 8.94 1.34
N VAL A 107 -0.28 8.47 2.51
CA VAL A 107 -0.28 7.05 2.88
C VAL A 107 -1.59 6.66 3.57
N ARG A 108 -2.33 5.74 2.93
CA ARG A 108 -3.58 5.15 3.41
C ARG A 108 -3.43 4.07 4.44
N LEU A 109 -2.43 3.23 4.27
CA LEU A 109 -2.06 2.20 5.20
C LEU A 109 -0.55 2.05 5.15
N ARG A 110 0.05 1.90 6.31
CA ARG A 110 1.45 1.53 6.44
C ARG A 110 1.51 0.13 7.01
N PHE A 111 2.26 -0.74 6.34
CA PHE A 111 2.50 -2.12 6.72
C PHE A 111 3.92 -2.24 7.23
N ASP A 112 4.07 -2.46 8.53
CA ASP A 112 5.36 -2.81 9.11
C ASP A 112 5.56 -4.33 8.97
N LEU A 113 6.48 -4.70 8.08
CA LEU A 113 6.91 -6.07 7.85
C LEU A 113 7.72 -6.55 9.06
N LYS A 114 7.25 -7.62 9.72
CA LYS A 114 7.96 -8.25 10.83
C LYS A 114 8.73 -9.48 10.35
N LYS A 115 9.90 -9.67 10.95
CA LYS A 115 10.63 -10.94 10.87
C LYS A 115 9.77 -12.00 11.55
N VAL A 116 9.26 -12.96 10.79
CA VAL A 116 8.67 -14.17 11.38
C VAL A 116 9.82 -14.83 12.13
N LYS A 117 9.74 -14.90 13.47
CA LYS A 117 10.67 -15.76 14.20
C LYS A 117 10.42 -17.19 13.68
N PRO A 118 11.45 -17.92 13.22
CA PRO A 118 11.28 -19.34 13.03
C PRO A 118 10.95 -19.94 14.41
N GLU A 119 9.89 -20.74 14.46
CA GLU A 119 9.59 -21.62 15.60
C GLU A 119 10.70 -22.66 15.78
#